data_AF-A0AAE0X145-F1
#
_entry.id   AF-A0AAE0X145-F1
#
_cell.length_a   1.000
_cell.length_b   1.000
_cell.length_c   1.000
_cell.angle_alpha   90.00
_cell.angle_beta   90.00
_cell.angle_gamma   90.00
#
_symmetry.space_group_name_H-M   'P 1'
#
loop_
_entity.id
_entity.type
_entity.pdbx_description
1 polymer ?
#
loop_
_entity_poly.entity_id
_entity_poly.type
_entity_poly.pdbx_seq_one_letter_code
_entity_poly.pdbx_strand_id
1 'polypeptide(L)'
;MHTCLDSKQSIPISALYHKSATTHWPNQDLYKTNAIYPQATPHLTKEEKKKKRDKNPMAMFQKLSFLLHLLVETGAALSFLLTPTSQLPGASPSARLILRNLGGLLLSTNLLCLVFLAQPGFDATAGQVALCLGSYHVWPIYRAYARLRYGIGMHGAQGGVFGGPAVHLVAHVACLGALVGMGLVGVWG
;
A
#
# COMPACT_ATOMS: atom_id res chain seq x y z
N MET A 1 -10.91 24.39 44.89
CA MET A 1 -9.88 23.36 45.10
C MET A 1 -8.92 23.43 43.91
N HIS A 2 -7.77 24.06 44.12
CA HIS A 2 -6.66 24.15 43.17
C HIS A 2 -5.82 22.87 43.28
N THR A 3 -5.62 22.16 42.18
CA THR A 3 -4.56 21.13 42.10
C THR A 3 -3.58 21.51 41.00
N CYS A 4 -2.39 21.86 41.49
CA CYS A 4 -1.14 22.04 40.78
C CYS A 4 -0.78 20.74 40.03
N LEU A 5 -0.51 20.83 38.73
CA LEU A 5 0.05 19.72 37.96
C LEU A 5 1.51 20.04 37.64
N ASP A 6 2.34 19.13 38.13
CA ASP A 6 3.80 19.14 38.12
C ASP A 6 4.40 19.22 36.71
N SER A 7 5.43 20.07 36.64
CA SER A 7 6.34 20.25 35.52
C SER A 7 7.18 18.99 35.30
N LYS A 8 6.86 18.22 34.26
CA LYS A 8 7.71 17.11 33.81
C LYS A 8 8.85 17.64 32.93
N GLN A 9 9.99 17.76 33.61
CA GLN A 9 11.38 17.73 33.15
C GLN A 9 11.58 17.19 31.72
N SER A 10 11.94 18.08 30.80
CA SER A 10 12.34 17.77 29.43
C SER A 10 13.77 17.21 29.41
N ILE A 11 13.94 16.00 28.88
CA ILE A 11 15.25 15.41 28.61
C ILE A 11 15.75 15.95 27.26
N PRO A 12 16.93 16.60 27.18
CA PRO A 12 17.46 17.08 25.91
C PRO A 12 17.91 15.90 25.02
N ILE A 13 17.37 15.85 23.80
CA ILE A 13 17.60 14.80 22.77
C ILE A 13 19.04 14.83 22.22
N SER A 14 19.87 15.81 22.57
CA SER A 14 21.22 15.99 22.02
C SER A 14 22.29 15.00 22.53
N ALA A 15 21.96 14.06 23.41
CA ALA A 15 22.96 13.19 24.08
C ALA A 15 23.12 11.77 23.50
N LEU A 16 22.50 11.43 22.36
CA LEU A 16 22.49 10.05 21.83
C LEU A 16 23.25 9.82 20.51
N TYR A 17 24.13 10.75 20.11
CA TYR A 17 24.96 10.59 18.91
C TYR A 17 26.45 10.73 19.21
N HIS A 18 27.05 9.76 19.93
CA HIS A 18 28.50 9.56 19.87
C HIS A 18 28.90 8.16 20.39
N LYS A 19 29.11 7.21 19.47
CA LYS A 19 30.05 6.06 19.56
C LYS A 19 30.02 5.29 18.24
N SER A 20 30.97 5.57 17.34
CA SER A 20 32.14 4.71 17.05
C SER A 20 31.80 3.26 16.66
N ALA A 21 31.92 2.97 15.36
CA ALA A 21 32.34 1.67 14.86
C ALA A 21 33.14 1.87 13.57
N THR A 22 34.46 1.91 13.73
CA THR A 22 35.44 1.76 12.65
C THR A 22 35.35 0.33 12.11
N THR A 23 34.71 0.13 10.97
CA THR A 23 34.76 -1.15 10.26
C THR A 23 35.94 -1.18 9.31
N HIS A 24 36.88 -2.03 9.68
CA HIS A 24 38.03 -2.48 8.91
C HIS A 24 37.58 -3.03 7.54
N TRP A 25 38.04 -2.41 6.45
CA TRP A 25 37.78 -2.88 5.08
C TRP A 25 38.69 -4.08 4.77
N PRO A 26 38.16 -5.24 4.37
CA PRO A 26 38.98 -6.36 3.93
C PRO A 26 39.56 -6.10 2.53
N ASN A 27 40.88 -6.24 2.44
CA ASN A 27 41.71 -6.70 1.32
C ASN A 27 41.13 -6.61 -0.11
N GLN A 28 41.71 -5.74 -0.92
CA GLN A 28 41.38 -5.60 -2.35
C GLN A 28 42.01 -6.67 -3.25
N ASP A 29 42.80 -7.62 -2.77
CA ASP A 29 43.58 -8.51 -3.65
C ASP A 29 42.85 -9.79 -4.13
N LEU A 30 41.73 -9.65 -4.86
CA LEU A 30 41.10 -10.80 -5.53
C LEU A 30 40.39 -10.48 -6.85
N TYR A 31 40.93 -9.56 -7.64
CA TYR A 31 40.67 -9.46 -9.08
C TYR A 31 41.71 -10.30 -9.85
N LYS A 32 41.62 -11.63 -9.68
CA LYS A 32 42.21 -12.56 -10.66
C LYS A 32 41.20 -12.78 -11.78
N THR A 33 41.60 -12.25 -12.93
CA THR A 33 40.96 -12.26 -14.23
C THR A 33 40.77 -13.67 -14.79
N ASN A 34 39.54 -14.19 -14.70
CA ASN A 34 39.08 -15.23 -15.63
C ASN A 34 38.44 -14.53 -16.83
N ALA A 35 39.26 -14.22 -17.84
CA ALA A 35 38.79 -13.78 -19.15
C ALA A 35 38.09 -14.96 -19.85
N ILE A 36 36.82 -15.17 -19.50
CA ILE A 36 35.89 -16.01 -20.23
C ILE A 36 35.48 -15.19 -21.46
N TYR A 37 35.80 -15.67 -22.66
CA TYR A 37 35.40 -15.06 -23.92
C TYR A 37 33.90 -14.69 -23.89
N PRO A 38 33.51 -13.47 -24.28
CA PRO A 38 32.10 -13.12 -24.39
C PRO A 38 31.49 -14.00 -25.48
N GLN A 39 30.73 -15.01 -25.07
CA GLN A 39 29.76 -15.69 -25.91
C GLN A 39 28.89 -14.59 -26.51
N ALA A 40 28.94 -14.45 -27.83
CA ALA A 40 28.15 -13.49 -28.58
C ALA A 40 26.67 -13.78 -28.33
N THR A 41 26.09 -13.14 -27.32
CA THR A 41 24.65 -13.18 -27.12
C THR A 41 24.02 -12.56 -28.35
N PRO A 42 23.11 -13.26 -29.05
CA PRO A 42 22.44 -12.70 -30.21
C PRO A 42 21.86 -11.34 -29.82
N HIS A 43 22.23 -10.31 -30.58
CA HIS A 43 21.92 -8.92 -30.30
C HIS A 43 20.43 -8.72 -30.56
N LEU A 44 19.59 -9.16 -29.62
CA LEU A 44 18.15 -8.98 -29.65
C LEU A 44 17.88 -7.49 -29.87
N THR A 45 17.17 -7.22 -30.96
CA THR A 45 16.82 -5.87 -31.34
C THR A 45 16.02 -5.22 -30.21
N LYS A 46 16.12 -3.89 -30.04
CA LYS A 46 15.37 -3.17 -28.99
C LYS A 46 13.86 -3.50 -29.03
N GLU A 47 13.34 -3.73 -30.24
CA GLU A 47 11.96 -4.16 -30.50
C GLU A 47 11.62 -5.54 -29.90
N GLU A 48 12.52 -6.52 -30.02
CA GLU A 48 12.28 -7.86 -29.45
C GLU A 48 12.37 -7.87 -27.92
N LYS A 49 13.27 -7.07 -27.33
CA LYS A 49 13.34 -6.91 -25.87
C LYS A 49 12.07 -6.28 -25.32
N LYS A 50 11.51 -5.28 -26.01
CA LYS A 50 10.23 -4.65 -25.66
C LYS A 50 9.07 -5.64 -25.75
N LYS A 51 8.97 -6.39 -26.86
CA LYS A 51 7.93 -7.40 -27.08
C LYS A 51 7.97 -8.55 -26.06
N LYS A 52 9.14 -8.92 -25.57
CA LYS A 52 9.31 -9.95 -24.53
C LYS A 52 8.96 -9.44 -23.13
N ARG A 53 9.25 -8.16 -22.84
CA ARG A 53 8.88 -7.49 -21.59
C ARG A 53 7.37 -7.39 -21.40
N ASP A 54 6.63 -7.10 -22.48
CA ASP A 54 5.17 -6.92 -22.43
C ASP A 54 4.39 -8.23 -22.17
N LYS A 55 5.04 -9.40 -22.25
CA LYS A 55 4.41 -10.71 -22.05
C LYS A 55 4.75 -11.39 -20.72
N ASN A 56 5.44 -10.73 -19.80
CA ASN A 56 5.73 -11.35 -18.51
C ASN A 56 4.46 -11.38 -17.63
N PRO A 57 3.83 -12.56 -17.39
CA PRO A 57 2.61 -12.64 -16.61
C PRO A 57 2.78 -12.12 -15.17
N MET A 58 3.99 -12.19 -14.61
CA MET A 58 4.28 -11.67 -13.27
C MET A 58 4.23 -10.14 -13.22
N ALA A 59 4.79 -9.47 -14.23
CA ALA A 59 4.74 -8.00 -14.31
C ALA A 59 3.30 -7.50 -14.48
N MET A 60 2.47 -8.24 -15.23
CA MET A 60 1.04 -7.93 -15.37
C MET A 60 0.30 -8.12 -14.04
N PHE A 61 0.55 -9.21 -13.32
CA PHE A 61 -0.07 -9.48 -12.02
C PHE A 61 0.29 -8.42 -10.96
N GLN A 62 1.55 -7.96 -10.94
CA GLN A 62 2.00 -6.89 -10.06
C GLN A 62 1.26 -5.58 -10.33
N LYS A 63 1.18 -5.16 -11.61
CA LYS A 63 0.41 -3.97 -11.99
C LYS A 63 -1.07 -4.11 -11.64
N LEU A 64 -1.64 -5.29 -11.89
CA LEU A 64 -3.04 -5.55 -11.60
C LEU A 64 -3.36 -5.38 -10.11
N SER A 65 -2.45 -5.81 -9.23
CA SER A 65 -2.64 -5.72 -7.77
C SER A 65 -2.74 -4.28 -7.29
N PHE A 66 -1.82 -3.40 -7.72
CA PHE A 66 -1.89 -1.97 -7.40
C PHE A 66 -3.04 -1.25 -8.10
N LEU A 67 -3.37 -1.63 -9.34
CA LEU A 67 -4.51 -1.07 -10.07
C LEU A 67 -5.83 -1.39 -9.37
N LEU A 68 -5.99 -2.62 -8.88
CA LEU A 68 -7.20 -3.03 -8.17
C LEU A 68 -7.35 -2.25 -6.86
N HIS A 69 -6.28 -2.07 -6.08
CA HIS A 69 -6.30 -1.20 -4.89
C HIS A 69 -6.71 0.23 -5.26
N LEU A 70 -6.05 0.81 -6.27
CA LEU A 70 -6.32 2.17 -6.74
C LEU A 70 -7.80 2.36 -7.08
N LEU A 71 -8.39 1.44 -7.85
CA LEU A 71 -9.79 1.52 -8.27
C LEU A 71 -10.76 1.38 -7.10
N VAL A 72 -10.53 0.40 -6.22
CA VAL A 72 -11.41 0.13 -5.06
C VAL A 72 -11.38 1.31 -4.08
N GLU A 73 -10.20 1.85 -3.77
CA GLU A 73 -10.06 2.89 -2.75
C GLU A 73 -10.31 4.30 -3.28
N THR A 74 -10.26 4.56 -4.60
CA THR A 74 -10.57 5.90 -5.15
C THR A 74 -11.98 6.35 -4.82
N GLY A 75 -12.98 5.48 -5.02
CA GLY A 75 -14.37 5.80 -4.68
C GLY A 75 -14.56 6.08 -3.19
N ALA A 76 -13.92 5.27 -2.34
CA ALA A 76 -13.95 5.44 -0.89
C ALA A 76 -13.28 6.76 -0.46
N ALA A 77 -12.06 7.04 -0.93
CA ALA A 77 -11.30 8.25 -0.63
C ALA A 77 -12.10 9.50 -0.99
N LEU A 78 -12.67 9.55 -2.20
CA LEU A 78 -13.49 10.68 -2.65
C LEU A 78 -14.75 10.83 -1.79
N SER A 79 -15.40 9.73 -1.39
CA SER A 79 -16.58 9.84 -0.54
C SER A 79 -16.25 10.34 0.87
N PHE A 80 -15.15 9.91 1.49
CA PHE A 80 -14.71 10.43 2.78
C PHE A 80 -14.32 11.92 2.72
N LEU A 81 -13.71 12.36 1.61
CA LEU A 81 -13.29 13.75 1.42
C LEU A 81 -14.48 14.69 1.11
N LEU A 82 -15.30 14.31 0.14
CA LEU A 82 -16.33 15.18 -0.45
C LEU A 82 -17.68 15.02 0.23
N THR A 83 -18.02 13.82 0.70
CA THR A 83 -19.35 13.48 1.26
C THR A 83 -19.27 12.76 2.61
N PRO A 84 -18.56 13.30 3.63
CA PRO A 84 -18.38 12.62 4.92
C PRO A 84 -19.69 12.36 5.67
N THR A 85 -20.74 13.15 5.42
CA THR A 85 -22.08 12.94 6.01
C THR A 85 -22.77 11.68 5.50
N SER A 86 -22.46 11.23 4.28
CA SER A 86 -22.98 9.97 3.73
C SER A 86 -22.26 8.76 4.34
N GLN A 87 -21.01 8.93 4.77
CA GLN A 87 -20.23 7.89 5.44
C GLN A 87 -20.69 7.69 6.89
N LEU A 88 -21.00 8.79 7.58
CA LEU A 88 -21.52 8.78 8.96
C LEU A 88 -22.63 9.82 9.13
N PRO A 89 -23.91 9.43 8.93
CA PRO A 89 -25.05 10.30 9.16
C PRO A 89 -25.08 10.81 10.60
N GLY A 90 -25.36 12.09 10.80
CA GLY A 90 -25.38 12.72 12.14
C GLY A 90 -24.00 13.01 12.74
N ALA A 91 -22.90 12.81 12.00
CA ALA A 91 -21.56 13.10 12.48
C ALA A 91 -21.39 14.57 12.90
N SER A 92 -20.82 14.78 14.10
CA SER A 92 -20.43 16.11 14.59
C SER A 92 -19.39 16.78 13.67
N PRO A 93 -19.18 18.11 13.75
CA PRO A 93 -18.16 18.80 12.97
C PRO A 93 -16.77 18.18 13.10
N SER A 94 -16.35 17.83 14.32
CA SER A 94 -15.05 17.19 14.59
C SER A 94 -14.96 15.79 13.96
N ALA A 95 -16.01 14.99 14.05
CA ALA A 95 -16.05 13.68 13.39
C ALA A 95 -15.92 13.81 11.86
N ARG A 96 -16.54 14.83 11.24
CA ARG A 96 -16.39 15.09 9.80
C ARG A 96 -14.96 15.46 9.40
N LEU A 97 -14.20 16.15 10.26
CA LEU A 97 -12.78 16.41 10.01
C LEU A 97 -11.95 15.13 10.05
N ILE A 98 -12.22 14.23 11.01
CA ILE A 98 -11.59 12.91 11.08
C ILE A 98 -11.88 12.09 9.82
N LEU A 99 -13.13 12.07 9.36
CA LEU A 99 -13.51 11.37 8.13
C LEU A 99 -12.75 11.91 6.91
N ARG A 100 -12.60 13.23 6.78
CA ARG A 100 -11.81 13.82 5.69
C ARG A 100 -10.32 13.48 5.79
N ASN A 101 -9.76 13.46 7.00
CA ASN A 101 -8.39 13.02 7.22
C ASN A 101 -8.18 11.57 6.78
N LEU A 102 -9.13 10.68 7.10
CA LEU A 102 -9.14 9.29 6.61
C LEU A 102 -9.23 9.24 5.08
N GLY A 103 -10.07 10.06 4.46
CA GLY A 103 -10.14 10.17 3.00
C GLY A 103 -8.84 10.65 2.36
N GLY A 104 -8.15 11.60 3.00
CA GLY A 104 -6.81 12.06 2.58
C GLY A 104 -5.75 10.98 2.69
N LEU A 105 -5.80 10.16 3.74
CA LEU A 105 -4.93 9.00 3.90
C LEU A 105 -5.14 7.96 2.78
N LEU A 106 -6.39 7.64 2.43
CA LEU A 106 -6.70 6.75 1.30
C LEU A 106 -6.27 7.32 -0.04
N LEU A 107 -6.43 8.63 -0.23
CA LEU A 107 -5.92 9.29 -1.44
C LEU A 107 -4.38 9.19 -1.51
N SER A 108 -3.69 9.32 -0.38
CA SER A 108 -2.23 9.16 -0.32
C SER A 108 -1.79 7.74 -0.70
N THR A 109 -2.50 6.69 -0.25
CA THR A 109 -2.19 5.31 -0.68
C THR A 109 -2.45 5.10 -2.18
N ASN A 110 -3.47 5.74 -2.74
CA ASN A 110 -3.70 5.73 -4.19
C ASN A 110 -2.57 6.41 -4.97
N LEU A 111 -2.06 7.55 -4.50
CA LEU A 111 -0.89 8.19 -5.11
C LEU A 111 0.35 7.28 -5.05
N LEU A 112 0.54 6.57 -3.94
CA LEU A 112 1.61 5.58 -3.81
C LEU A 112 1.46 4.45 -4.85
N CYS A 113 0.24 3.94 -5.06
CA CYS A 113 -0.02 2.96 -6.13
C CYS A 113 0.32 3.52 -7.52
N LEU A 114 -0.01 4.78 -7.81
CA LEU A 114 0.31 5.42 -9.08
C LEU A 114 1.83 5.52 -9.30
N VAL A 115 2.61 5.81 -8.26
CA VAL A 115 4.08 5.81 -8.33
C VAL A 115 4.58 4.44 -8.77
N PHE A 116 4.14 3.35 -8.14
CA PHE A 116 4.56 2.00 -8.52
C PHE A 116 4.04 1.55 -9.89
N LEU A 117 2.82 1.95 -10.27
CA LEU A 117 2.27 1.66 -11.61
C LEU A 117 3.05 2.36 -12.73
N ALA A 118 3.57 3.55 -12.46
CA ALA A 118 4.41 4.30 -13.40
C ALA A 118 5.84 3.74 -13.51
N GLN A 119 6.27 2.91 -12.57
CA GLN A 119 7.60 2.31 -12.62
C GLN A 119 7.69 1.19 -13.69
N PRO A 120 8.85 1.04 -14.35
CA PRO A 120 9.05 0.04 -15.40
C PRO A 120 9.17 -1.39 -14.87
N GLY A 121 9.39 -1.57 -13.57
CA GLY A 121 9.50 -2.86 -12.90
C GLY A 121 9.17 -2.74 -11.42
N PHE A 122 9.01 -3.89 -10.76
CA PHE A 122 8.69 -3.99 -9.34
C PHE A 122 9.85 -4.65 -8.62
N ASP A 123 10.27 -4.08 -7.50
CA ASP A 123 11.33 -4.57 -6.64
C ASP A 123 10.77 -5.11 -5.32
N ALA A 124 11.66 -5.52 -4.42
CA ALA A 124 11.29 -5.99 -3.08
C ALA A 124 10.52 -4.91 -2.29
N THR A 125 10.87 -3.64 -2.47
CA THR A 125 10.18 -2.50 -1.85
C THR A 125 8.71 -2.47 -2.25
N ALA A 126 8.41 -2.63 -3.54
CA ALA A 126 7.04 -2.68 -4.01
C ALA A 126 6.27 -3.87 -3.42
N GLY A 127 6.92 -5.03 -3.27
CA GLY A 127 6.35 -6.18 -2.58
C GLY A 127 6.00 -5.90 -1.12
N GLN A 128 6.91 -5.26 -0.37
CA GLN A 128 6.67 -4.86 1.02
C GLN A 128 5.54 -3.84 1.13
N VAL A 129 5.49 -2.85 0.24
CA VAL A 129 4.38 -1.89 0.19
C VAL A 129 3.07 -2.60 -0.11
N ALA A 130 3.06 -3.56 -1.03
CA ALA A 130 1.86 -4.34 -1.31
C ALA A 130 1.37 -5.12 -0.08
N LEU A 131 2.27 -5.71 0.73
CA LEU A 131 1.88 -6.35 2.00
C LEU A 131 1.28 -5.34 2.99
N CYS A 132 1.88 -4.15 3.11
CA CYS A 132 1.36 -3.09 3.96
C CYS A 132 -0.05 -2.65 3.52
N LEU A 133 -0.25 -2.38 2.23
CA LEU A 133 -1.56 -2.03 1.67
C LEU A 133 -2.56 -3.18 1.79
N GLY A 134 -2.10 -4.42 1.62
CA GLY A 134 -2.89 -5.63 1.83
C GLY A 134 -3.45 -5.69 3.24
N SER A 135 -2.61 -5.45 4.26
CA SER A 135 -3.01 -5.52 5.67
C SER A 135 -4.15 -4.56 6.02
N TYR A 136 -4.23 -3.40 5.36
CA TYR A 136 -5.31 -2.43 5.55
C TYR A 136 -6.68 -3.03 5.17
N HIS A 137 -6.75 -3.88 4.14
CA HIS A 137 -8.03 -4.44 3.67
C HIS A 137 -8.71 -5.38 4.65
N VAL A 138 -8.02 -5.85 5.70
CA VAL A 138 -8.63 -6.62 6.80
C VAL A 138 -9.78 -5.83 7.46
N TRP A 139 -9.63 -4.51 7.65
CA TRP A 139 -10.64 -3.70 8.34
C TRP A 139 -11.90 -3.43 7.50
N PRO A 140 -11.81 -3.03 6.22
CA PRO A 140 -12.97 -2.97 5.34
C PRO A 140 -13.68 -4.32 5.16
N ILE A 141 -12.94 -5.44 5.10
CA ILE A 141 -13.50 -6.81 5.08
C ILE A 141 -14.33 -7.06 6.35
N TYR A 142 -13.73 -6.86 7.52
CA TYR A 142 -14.42 -7.04 8.79
C TYR A 142 -15.67 -6.17 8.90
N ARG A 143 -15.57 -4.90 8.50
CA ARG A 143 -16.71 -3.97 8.48
C ARG A 143 -17.83 -4.44 7.56
N ALA A 144 -17.51 -4.91 6.35
CA ALA A 144 -18.51 -5.43 5.42
C ALA A 144 -19.16 -6.71 5.94
N TYR A 145 -18.35 -7.63 6.48
CA TYR A 145 -18.81 -8.86 7.14
C TYR A 145 -19.75 -8.56 8.32
N ALA A 146 -19.37 -7.64 9.21
CA ALA A 146 -20.20 -7.26 10.35
C ALA A 146 -21.55 -6.68 9.91
N ARG A 147 -21.58 -5.86 8.85
CA ARG A 147 -22.85 -5.34 8.29
C ARG A 147 -23.75 -6.45 7.76
N LEU A 148 -23.19 -7.43 7.06
CA LEU A 148 -23.94 -8.60 6.58
C LEU A 148 -24.43 -9.47 7.74
N ARG A 149 -23.58 -9.70 8.75
CA ARG A 149 -23.87 -10.60 9.87
C ARG A 149 -24.90 -10.04 10.84
N TYR A 150 -24.88 -8.74 11.07
CA TYR A 150 -25.70 -8.05 12.08
C TYR A 150 -26.79 -7.15 11.47
N GLY A 151 -26.93 -7.11 10.15
CA GLY A 151 -27.94 -6.29 9.48
C GLY A 151 -27.70 -4.78 9.55
N ILE A 152 -26.48 -4.34 9.89
CA ILE A 152 -26.17 -2.92 10.14
C ILE A 152 -26.14 -2.13 8.83
N GLY A 153 -27.03 -1.14 8.70
CA GLY A 153 -27.07 -0.26 7.53
C GLY A 153 -27.41 -1.01 6.24
N MET A 154 -28.22 -2.07 6.33
CA MET A 154 -28.75 -2.82 5.19
C MET A 154 -29.92 -2.11 4.50
N HIS A 155 -30.61 -1.21 5.21
CA HIS A 155 -31.74 -0.43 4.69
C HIS A 155 -31.39 1.06 4.63
N GLY A 156 -31.76 1.75 3.53
CA GLY A 156 -31.53 3.18 3.32
C GLY A 156 -30.37 3.52 2.37
N ALA A 157 -29.96 4.79 2.33
CA ALA A 157 -28.96 5.31 1.38
C ALA A 157 -27.61 4.56 1.42
N GLN A 158 -27.24 3.96 2.55
CA GLN A 158 -26.01 3.17 2.70
C GLN A 158 -26.10 1.73 2.17
N GLY A 159 -27.29 1.23 1.85
CA GLY A 159 -27.50 -0.10 1.26
C GLY A 159 -27.30 -0.13 -0.26
N GLY A 160 -27.49 1.01 -0.94
CA GLY A 160 -27.42 1.11 -2.40
C GLY A 160 -26.11 1.69 -2.97
N VAL A 161 -25.22 2.22 -2.13
CA VAL A 161 -23.96 2.80 -2.58
C VAL A 161 -22.99 1.65 -2.95
N PHE A 162 -22.58 1.60 -4.22
CA PHE A 162 -21.62 0.63 -4.78
C PHE A 162 -21.96 -0.86 -4.59
N GLY A 163 -23.25 -1.23 -4.73
CA GLY A 163 -23.66 -2.65 -4.73
C GLY A 163 -23.79 -3.29 -3.34
N GLY A 164 -23.64 -2.51 -2.27
CA GLY A 164 -23.92 -2.94 -0.91
C GLY A 164 -22.81 -3.74 -0.24
N PRO A 165 -23.02 -4.20 1.01
CA PRO A 165 -21.96 -4.81 1.83
C PRO A 165 -21.34 -6.08 1.23
N ALA A 166 -22.11 -6.87 0.47
CA ALA A 166 -21.60 -8.08 -0.19
C ALA A 166 -20.57 -7.75 -1.28
N VAL A 167 -20.87 -6.76 -2.14
CA VAL A 167 -19.95 -6.33 -3.20
C VAL A 167 -18.68 -5.73 -2.61
N HIS A 168 -18.81 -4.91 -1.56
CA HIS A 168 -17.65 -4.39 -0.82
C HIS A 168 -16.79 -5.50 -0.24
N LEU A 169 -17.40 -6.53 0.36
CA LEU A 169 -16.67 -7.66 0.90
C LEU A 169 -15.85 -8.37 -0.19
N VAL A 170 -16.48 -8.70 -1.32
CA VAL A 170 -15.79 -9.36 -2.45
C VAL A 170 -14.65 -8.51 -2.98
N ALA A 171 -14.89 -7.20 -3.21
CA ALA A 171 -13.88 -6.29 -3.72
C ALA A 171 -12.64 -6.22 -2.80
N HIS A 172 -12.84 -6.09 -1.49
CA HIS A 172 -11.72 -6.01 -0.55
C HIS A 172 -11.03 -7.37 -0.33
N VAL A 173 -11.74 -8.49 -0.38
CA VAL A 173 -11.11 -9.84 -0.35
C VAL A 173 -10.25 -10.06 -1.59
N ALA A 174 -10.75 -9.69 -2.78
CA ALA A 174 -9.97 -9.76 -4.01
C ALA A 174 -8.73 -8.87 -3.94
N CYS A 175 -8.86 -7.66 -3.39
CA CYS A 175 -7.74 -6.74 -3.21
C CYS A 175 -6.69 -7.28 -2.23
N LEU A 176 -7.13 -7.81 -1.08
CA LEU A 176 -6.27 -8.47 -0.12
C LEU A 176 -5.50 -9.62 -0.77
N GLY A 177 -6.20 -10.51 -1.47
CA GLY A 177 -5.58 -11.66 -2.13
C GLY A 177 -4.55 -11.27 -3.18
N ALA A 178 -4.87 -10.29 -4.03
CA ALA A 178 -3.96 -9.79 -5.06
C ALA A 178 -2.70 -9.15 -4.47
N LEU A 179 -2.87 -8.22 -3.52
CA LEU A 179 -1.75 -7.51 -2.88
C LEU A 179 -0.87 -8.43 -2.03
N VAL A 180 -1.46 -9.35 -1.27
CA VAL A 180 -0.69 -10.34 -0.50
C VAL A 180 0.03 -11.27 -1.46
N GLY A 181 -0.65 -11.83 -2.46
CA GLY A 181 -0.01 -12.70 -3.45
C GLY A 181 1.18 -12.01 -4.14
N MET A 182 1.02 -10.76 -4.56
CA MET A 182 2.11 -9.96 -5.12
C MET A 182 3.24 -9.74 -4.12
N GLY A 183 2.89 -9.37 -2.89
CA GLY A 183 3.86 -9.10 -1.83
C GLY A 183 4.73 -10.31 -1.50
N LEU A 184 4.13 -11.51 -1.38
CA LEU A 184 4.88 -12.75 -1.11
C LEU A 184 5.81 -13.10 -2.28
N VAL A 185 5.36 -12.93 -3.54
CA VAL A 185 6.21 -13.15 -4.72
C VAL A 185 7.36 -12.13 -4.77
N GLY A 186 7.10 -10.85 -4.46
CA GLY A 186 8.12 -9.80 -4.53
C GLY A 186 9.15 -9.85 -3.40
N VAL A 187 8.81 -10.40 -2.24
CA VAL A 187 9.74 -10.54 -1.09
C VAL A 187 10.62 -11.78 -1.21
N TRP A 188 10.12 -12.85 -1.84
CA TRP A 188 10.83 -14.14 -1.94
C TRP A 188 11.30 -14.55 -3.34
N GLY A 189 10.94 -13.81 -4.38
CA GLY A 189 11.31 -14.09 -5.78
C GLY A 189 12.40 -13.19 -6.31
#